data_AF-A0A955VWH7-F1
#
_entry.id   AF-A0A955VWH7-F1
#
_cell.length_a   1.000
_cell.length_b   1.000
_cell.length_c   1.000
_cell.angle_alpha   90.00
_cell.angle_beta   90.00
_cell.angle_gamma   90.00
#
_symmetry.space_group_name_H-M   'P 1'
#
loop_
_entity.id
_entity.type
_entity.pdbx_description
1 polymer ?
#
loop_
_entity_poly.entity_id
_entity_poly.type
_entity_poly.pdbx_seq_one_letter_code
_entity_poly.pdbx_strand_id
1 'polypeptide(L)'
;MKLQTLGLAAITVLLAACGSMGKLGALAGAPTTTEVELTVGSICPACSAETHAAVNPFTEPVKYTKVSDAEIDTFVESANKVYGSVLVSEKLIEISKKAAAGEQVQGFKDEKEPLSLAKSLFESASKDAPALISSGAGLVTSAPTKFLGPKALVLPTVTEQLNLAIERLNIAQGKLTDMAGSFGGGDVEQAPEQANP
;
A
#
# COMPACT_ATOMS: atom_id res chain seq x y z
N MET A 1 -13.81 3.82 -42.84
CA MET A 1 -14.05 3.91 -41.39
C MET A 1 -13.11 4.97 -40.82
N LYS A 2 -13.66 6.01 -40.19
CA LYS A 2 -12.89 7.15 -39.65
C LYS A 2 -12.49 6.85 -38.20
N LEU A 3 -11.20 6.81 -37.93
CA LEU A 3 -10.62 6.90 -36.59
C LEU A 3 -10.65 8.38 -36.16
N GLN A 4 -11.26 8.69 -35.02
CA GLN A 4 -11.04 9.96 -34.33
C GLN A 4 -10.29 9.69 -33.04
N THR A 5 -8.96 9.77 -33.15
CA THR A 5 -8.07 10.15 -32.06
C THR A 5 -8.21 11.67 -31.84
N LEU A 6 -8.81 12.05 -30.73
CA LEU A 6 -8.64 13.37 -30.11
C LEU A 6 -8.21 13.05 -28.68
N GLY A 7 -6.97 13.23 -28.27
CA GLY A 7 -6.11 14.36 -28.62
C GLY A 7 -5.90 15.13 -27.33
N LEU A 8 -5.02 14.57 -26.52
CA LEU A 8 -4.36 15.14 -25.35
C LEU A 8 -4.11 16.65 -25.57
N ALA A 9 -4.86 17.51 -24.89
CA ALA A 9 -4.59 18.94 -24.84
C ALA A 9 -3.78 19.23 -23.57
N ALA A 10 -2.57 19.72 -23.78
CA ALA A 10 -1.56 20.04 -22.79
C ALA A 10 -1.87 21.34 -22.01
N ILE A 11 -1.73 21.25 -20.68
CA ILE A 11 -0.99 22.12 -19.75
C ILE A 11 -0.85 23.61 -20.12
N THR A 12 -1.32 24.52 -19.26
CA THR A 12 -0.50 25.58 -18.60
C THR A 12 -1.38 26.58 -17.85
N VAL A 13 -1.51 26.44 -16.53
CA VAL A 13 -1.55 27.60 -15.62
C VAL A 13 -0.86 27.21 -14.31
N LEU A 14 0.33 27.81 -14.11
CA LEU A 14 1.06 28.03 -12.85
C LEU A 14 1.73 26.82 -12.17
N LEU A 15 2.89 26.46 -12.73
CA LEU A 15 4.08 26.33 -11.88
C LEU A 15 4.32 27.67 -11.19
N ALA A 16 4.08 27.73 -9.88
CA ALA A 16 4.76 28.65 -9.00
C ALA A 16 5.06 27.93 -7.67
N ALA A 17 6.37 27.74 -7.45
CA ALA A 17 7.02 27.52 -6.16
C ALA A 17 6.93 26.12 -5.51
N CYS A 18 7.91 25.29 -5.88
CA CYS A 18 8.75 24.66 -4.87
C CYS A 18 9.35 25.77 -3.98
N GLY A 19 9.11 25.74 -2.67
CA GLY A 19 9.71 26.66 -1.69
C GLY A 19 8.85 27.89 -1.30
N SER A 20 8.45 27.94 -0.03
CA SER A 20 7.79 29.07 0.65
C SER A 20 6.37 29.43 0.17
N MET A 21 5.37 28.63 0.55
CA MET A 21 3.99 29.09 0.66
C MET A 21 3.87 30.05 1.86
N GLY A 22 4.42 31.24 1.70
CA GLY A 22 4.21 32.35 2.62
C GLY A 22 2.75 32.75 2.57
N LYS A 23 1.99 32.37 3.61
CA LYS A 23 0.77 33.02 4.11
C LYS A 23 -0.06 33.76 3.05
N LEU A 24 -0.70 33.02 2.15
CA LEU A 24 -2.00 33.46 1.64
C LEU A 24 -3.03 33.05 2.70
N GLY A 25 -3.74 34.04 3.22
CA GLY A 25 -4.50 33.98 4.46
C GLY A 25 -5.25 32.67 4.65
N ALA A 26 -5.13 32.11 5.85
CA ALA A 26 -5.92 30.97 6.29
C ALA A 26 -7.40 31.24 5.97
N LEU A 27 -7.89 30.64 4.88
CA LEU A 27 -9.31 30.43 4.68
C LEU A 27 -9.72 29.54 5.84
N ALA A 28 -10.27 30.15 6.90
CA ALA A 28 -10.76 29.43 8.06
C ALA A 28 -11.77 28.39 7.56
N GLY A 29 -11.39 27.11 7.61
CA GLY A 29 -12.21 25.98 7.16
C GLY A 29 -11.82 25.33 5.82
N ALA A 30 -10.77 25.79 5.13
CA ALA A 30 -10.21 25.05 3.99
C ALA A 30 -9.39 23.84 4.49
N PRO A 31 -9.58 22.63 3.92
CA PRO A 31 -8.80 21.46 4.27
C PRO A 31 -7.31 21.71 3.94
N THR A 32 -6.43 21.36 4.87
CA THR A 32 -4.99 21.39 4.65
C THR A 32 -4.48 20.04 4.20
N THR A 33 -3.39 20.03 3.45
CA THR A 33 -2.70 18.80 3.06
C THR A 33 -1.52 18.50 3.98
N THR A 34 -1.31 17.22 4.28
CA THR A 34 -0.15 16.74 5.05
C THR A 34 0.50 15.59 4.32
N GLU A 35 1.79 15.72 3.99
CA GLU A 35 2.58 14.61 3.43
C GLU A 35 2.91 13.60 4.54
N VAL A 36 2.77 12.32 4.22
CA VAL A 36 3.07 11.19 5.10
C VAL A 36 3.96 10.21 4.35
N GLU A 37 4.99 9.72 5.02
CA GLU A 37 5.88 8.68 4.52
C GLU A 37 5.52 7.32 5.12
N LEU A 38 5.46 6.28 4.29
CA LEU A 38 5.34 4.91 4.74
C LEU A 38 6.67 4.42 5.28
N THR A 39 6.65 3.98 6.54
CA THR A 39 7.82 3.42 7.20
C THR A 39 7.57 1.95 7.54
N VAL A 40 8.62 1.13 7.51
CA VAL A 40 8.51 -0.28 7.92
C VAL A 40 8.01 -0.40 9.35
N GLY A 41 8.39 0.51 10.26
CA GLY A 41 7.87 0.52 11.63
C GLY A 41 6.35 0.70 11.73
N SER A 42 5.75 1.49 10.81
CA SER A 42 4.30 1.65 10.74
C SER A 42 3.57 0.47 10.10
N ILE A 43 4.28 -0.34 9.30
CA ILE A 43 3.77 -1.51 8.58
C ILE A 43 3.91 -2.78 9.42
N CYS A 44 5.07 -2.98 10.03
CA CYS A 44 5.42 -4.11 10.88
C CYS A 44 5.87 -3.61 12.27
N PRO A 45 4.92 -3.27 13.16
CA PRO A 45 5.25 -2.87 14.54
C PRO A 45 5.94 -3.98 15.34
N ALA A 46 5.74 -5.24 14.95
CA ALA A 46 6.37 -6.40 15.57
C ALA A 46 7.84 -6.60 15.16
N CYS A 47 8.28 -5.95 14.08
CA CYS A 47 9.66 -6.03 13.61
C CYS A 47 10.57 -5.16 14.50
N SER A 48 11.78 -5.65 14.79
CA SER A 48 12.80 -4.84 15.47
C SER A 48 13.35 -3.74 14.56
N ALA A 49 14.05 -2.74 15.11
CA ALA A 49 14.68 -1.70 14.31
C ALA A 49 15.75 -2.25 13.34
N GLU A 50 16.49 -3.28 13.75
CA GLU A 50 17.45 -3.98 12.89
C GLU A 50 16.73 -4.72 11.76
N THR A 51 15.59 -5.34 12.07
CA THR A 51 14.71 -5.97 11.07
C THR A 51 14.17 -4.94 10.09
N HIS A 52 13.80 -3.72 10.52
CA HIS A 52 13.25 -2.68 9.64
C HIS A 52 14.19 -2.34 8.48
N ALA A 53 15.49 -2.25 8.74
CA ALA A 53 16.48 -1.98 7.70
C ALA A 53 16.62 -3.15 6.71
N ALA A 54 16.58 -4.39 7.21
CA ALA A 54 16.75 -5.60 6.41
C ALA A 54 15.55 -5.88 5.48
N VAL A 55 14.35 -5.49 5.90
CA VAL A 55 13.10 -5.82 5.20
C VAL A 55 12.48 -4.66 4.45
N ASN A 56 13.10 -3.47 4.46
CA ASN A 56 12.57 -2.32 3.75
C ASN A 56 12.52 -2.62 2.24
N PRO A 57 11.33 -2.76 1.64
CA PRO A 57 11.21 -3.12 0.24
C PRO A 57 11.33 -1.91 -0.69
N PHE A 58 11.41 -0.70 -0.13
CA PHE A 58 11.33 0.54 -0.88
C PHE A 58 12.72 1.07 -1.25
N THR A 59 12.99 1.22 -2.55
CA THR A 59 14.21 1.87 -3.05
C THR A 59 14.17 3.39 -2.88
N GLU A 60 12.96 3.96 -2.81
CA GLU A 60 12.69 5.37 -2.54
C GLU A 60 11.54 5.49 -1.53
N PRO A 61 11.47 6.58 -0.74
CA PRO A 61 10.39 6.78 0.22
C PRO A 61 9.01 6.77 -0.44
N VAL A 62 8.13 5.87 0.00
CA VAL A 62 6.75 5.85 -0.47
C VAL A 62 5.95 6.88 0.31
N LYS A 63 5.56 7.95 -0.38
CA LYS A 63 4.81 9.06 0.21
C LYS A 63 3.35 9.07 -0.27
N TYR A 64 2.49 9.63 0.57
CA TYR A 64 1.10 9.94 0.24
C TYR A 64 0.65 11.19 1.00
N THR A 65 -0.41 11.83 0.54
CA THR A 65 -0.88 13.10 1.07
C THR A 65 -2.25 12.93 1.68
N LYS A 66 -2.38 13.30 2.96
CA LYS A 66 -3.67 13.44 3.64
C LYS A 66 -4.27 14.79 3.31
N VAL A 67 -5.58 14.86 3.15
CA VAL A 67 -6.35 16.05 2.78
C VAL A 67 -7.22 16.56 3.93
N SER A 68 -7.05 16.02 5.14
CA SER A 68 -7.81 16.38 6.35
C SER A 68 -9.31 16.08 6.23
N ASP A 69 -9.68 15.12 5.39
CA ASP A 69 -11.00 14.51 5.34
C ASP A 69 -10.89 13.09 5.89
N ALA A 70 -11.57 12.81 7.00
CA ALA A 70 -11.34 11.60 7.78
C ALA A 70 -11.60 10.31 6.98
N GLU A 71 -12.60 10.31 6.09
CA GLU A 71 -12.95 9.13 5.30
C GLU A 71 -11.89 8.86 4.23
N ILE A 72 -11.46 9.91 3.52
CA ILE A 72 -10.42 9.80 2.48
C ILE A 72 -9.07 9.50 3.10
N ASP A 73 -8.69 10.19 4.16
CA ASP A 73 -7.41 9.98 4.84
C ASP A 73 -7.31 8.56 5.41
N THR A 74 -8.41 8.04 5.98
CA THR A 74 -8.45 6.65 6.49
C THR A 74 -8.29 5.65 5.36
N PHE A 75 -8.98 5.86 4.24
CA PHE A 75 -8.88 4.98 3.08
C PHE A 75 -7.46 5.00 2.49
N VAL A 76 -6.91 6.18 2.22
CA VAL A 76 -5.56 6.34 1.66
C VAL A 76 -4.53 5.72 2.59
N GLU A 77 -4.58 5.99 3.90
CA GLU A 77 -3.66 5.39 4.86
C GLU A 77 -3.76 3.86 4.89
N SER A 78 -4.99 3.31 4.94
CA SER A 78 -5.21 1.86 5.01
C SER A 78 -4.76 1.15 3.73
N ALA A 79 -5.07 1.72 2.56
CA ALA A 79 -4.64 1.20 1.27
C ALA A 79 -3.11 1.12 1.17
N ASN A 80 -2.43 2.18 1.60
CA ASN A 80 -0.98 2.25 1.63
C ASN A 80 -0.35 1.30 2.64
N LYS A 81 -0.97 1.10 3.81
CA LYS A 81 -0.55 0.09 4.78
C LYS A 81 -0.67 -1.32 4.22
N VAL A 82 -1.80 -1.67 3.57
CA VAL A 82 -1.98 -2.98 2.92
C VAL A 82 -0.91 -3.22 1.86
N TYR A 83 -0.66 -2.24 0.99
CA TYR A 83 0.40 -2.30 -0.01
C TYR A 83 1.78 -2.52 0.64
N GLY A 84 2.12 -1.74 1.66
CA GLY A 84 3.36 -1.89 2.41
C GLY A 84 3.50 -3.26 3.07
N SER A 85 2.44 -3.77 3.72
CA SER A 85 2.42 -5.09 4.36
C SER A 85 2.71 -6.20 3.37
N VAL A 86 2.14 -6.12 2.17
CA VAL A 86 2.36 -7.09 1.10
C VAL A 86 3.82 -7.11 0.63
N LEU A 87 4.41 -5.93 0.41
CA LEU A 87 5.81 -5.83 -0.03
C LEU A 87 6.79 -6.27 1.07
N VAL A 88 6.53 -5.90 2.33
CA VAL A 88 7.35 -6.35 3.47
C VAL A 88 7.21 -7.88 3.64
N SER A 89 6.00 -8.42 3.50
CA SER A 89 5.76 -9.88 3.53
C SER A 89 6.55 -10.61 2.43
N GLU A 90 6.50 -10.13 1.19
CA GLU A 90 7.28 -10.68 0.08
C GLU A 90 8.78 -10.68 0.39
N LYS A 91 9.29 -9.56 0.94
CA LYS A 91 10.70 -9.45 1.31
C LYS A 91 11.10 -10.43 2.42
N LEU A 92 10.24 -10.61 3.41
CA LEU A 92 10.44 -11.57 4.49
C LEU A 92 10.44 -13.02 3.98
N ILE A 93 9.61 -13.36 2.99
CA ILE A 93 9.61 -14.68 2.35
C ILE A 93 10.94 -14.91 1.61
N GLU A 94 11.43 -13.93 0.84
CA GLU A 94 12.75 -14.02 0.18
C GLU A 94 13.87 -14.27 1.18
N ILE A 95 13.84 -13.53 2.29
CA ILE A 95 14.81 -13.65 3.37
C ILE A 95 14.77 -15.05 4.00
N SER A 96 13.57 -15.58 4.30
CA SER A 96 13.42 -16.93 4.86
C SER A 96 13.98 -18.00 3.90
N LYS A 97 13.77 -17.86 2.59
CA LYS A 97 14.34 -18.76 1.57
C LYS A 97 15.87 -18.74 1.55
N LYS A 98 16.49 -17.56 1.71
CA LYS A 98 17.95 -17.43 1.82
C LYS A 98 18.49 -18.07 3.08
N ALA A 99 17.83 -17.87 4.22
CA ALA A 99 18.19 -18.52 5.48
C ALA A 99 18.16 -20.06 5.34
N ALA A 100 17.11 -20.60 4.72
CA ALA A 100 16.98 -22.04 4.46
C ALA A 100 18.06 -22.59 3.51
N ALA A 101 18.64 -21.75 2.65
CA ALA A 101 19.78 -22.09 1.80
C ALA A 101 21.14 -22.00 2.52
N GLY A 102 21.15 -21.69 3.83
CA GLY A 102 22.35 -21.56 4.64
C GLY A 102 23.03 -20.18 4.55
N GLU A 103 22.39 -19.19 3.93
CA GLU A 103 22.88 -17.81 3.95
C GLU A 103 22.63 -17.15 5.31
N GLN A 104 23.61 -16.38 5.80
CA GLN A 104 23.43 -15.60 7.02
C GLN A 104 22.47 -14.44 6.77
N VAL A 105 21.39 -14.36 7.56
CA VAL A 105 20.43 -13.26 7.51
C VAL A 105 20.54 -12.41 8.76
N GLN A 106 20.80 -11.12 8.59
CA GLN A 106 20.88 -10.14 9.67
C GLN A 106 19.49 -9.71 10.15
N GLY A 107 19.35 -9.45 11.46
CA GLY A 107 18.12 -8.91 12.04
C GLY A 107 17.02 -9.95 12.32
N PHE A 108 17.35 -11.24 12.27
CA PHE A 108 16.46 -12.36 12.61
C PHE A 108 17.17 -13.40 13.48
N LYS A 109 16.43 -14.04 14.37
CA LYS A 109 16.88 -15.09 15.29
C LYS A 109 17.13 -16.41 14.56
N ASP A 110 16.22 -16.77 13.65
CA ASP A 110 16.25 -18.00 12.85
C ASP A 110 15.41 -17.82 11.57
N GLU A 111 15.37 -18.84 10.72
CA GLU A 111 14.61 -18.86 9.46
C GLU A 111 13.08 -18.82 9.63
N LYS A 112 12.56 -19.12 10.83
CA LYS A 112 11.12 -19.20 11.13
C LYS A 112 10.56 -17.84 11.54
N GLU A 113 11.34 -17.01 12.20
CA GLU A 113 10.96 -15.63 12.55
C GLU A 113 10.51 -14.80 11.32
N PRO A 114 11.27 -14.69 10.21
CA PRO A 114 10.82 -13.94 9.04
C PRO A 114 9.56 -14.55 8.41
N LEU A 115 9.45 -15.88 8.38
CA LEU A 115 8.28 -16.56 7.82
C LEU A 115 7.01 -16.29 8.64
N SER A 116 7.12 -16.29 9.97
CA SER A 116 6.00 -15.99 10.86
C SER A 116 5.54 -14.54 10.72
N LEU A 117 6.47 -13.58 10.63
CA LEU A 117 6.15 -12.17 10.39
C LEU A 117 5.49 -11.98 9.01
N ALA A 118 6.02 -12.64 7.97
CA ALA A 118 5.44 -12.60 6.63
C ALA A 118 4.00 -13.10 6.63
N LYS A 119 3.75 -14.26 7.26
CA LYS A 119 2.40 -14.85 7.34
C LYS A 119 1.42 -13.92 8.04
N SER A 120 1.81 -13.28 9.15
CA SER A 120 0.93 -12.33 9.85
C SER A 120 0.56 -11.12 8.99
N LEU A 121 1.54 -10.54 8.28
CA LEU A 121 1.31 -9.43 7.37
C LEU A 121 0.43 -9.84 6.17
N PHE A 122 0.68 -11.03 5.62
CA PHE A 122 -0.11 -11.62 4.55
C PHE A 122 -1.57 -11.83 4.96
N GLU A 123 -1.82 -12.43 6.12
CA GLU A 123 -3.18 -12.71 6.61
C GLU A 123 -3.98 -11.43 6.86
N SER A 124 -3.35 -10.42 7.47
CA SER A 124 -3.99 -9.11 7.67
C SER A 124 -4.31 -8.45 6.32
N ALA A 125 -3.33 -8.38 5.41
CA ALA A 125 -3.53 -7.75 4.11
C ALA A 125 -4.58 -8.48 3.26
N SER A 126 -4.63 -9.82 3.30
CA SER A 126 -5.63 -10.63 2.62
C SER A 126 -7.04 -10.38 3.13
N LYS A 127 -7.19 -10.11 4.43
CA LYS A 127 -8.48 -9.78 5.05
C LYS A 127 -8.95 -8.39 4.68
N ASP A 128 -8.03 -7.41 4.66
CA ASP A 128 -8.39 -5.99 4.54
C ASP A 128 -8.51 -5.55 3.07
N ALA A 129 -7.72 -6.12 2.15
CA ALA A 129 -7.67 -5.69 0.75
C ALA A 129 -9.05 -5.73 0.04
N PRO A 130 -9.89 -6.77 0.15
CA PRO A 130 -11.17 -6.82 -0.56
C PRO A 130 -12.14 -5.71 -0.13
N ALA A 131 -12.23 -5.44 1.18
CA ALA A 131 -13.08 -4.39 1.73
C ALA A 131 -12.60 -3.01 1.28
N LEU A 132 -11.28 -2.79 1.30
CA LEU A 132 -10.69 -1.53 0.84
C LEU A 132 -10.94 -1.29 -0.65
N ILE A 133 -10.74 -2.29 -1.51
CA ILE A 133 -11.04 -2.19 -2.95
C ILE A 133 -12.49 -1.77 -3.18
N SER A 134 -13.43 -2.41 -2.49
CA SER A 134 -14.85 -2.07 -2.57
C SER A 134 -15.14 -0.64 -2.13
N SER A 135 -14.55 -0.20 -1.00
CA SER A 135 -14.71 1.17 -0.48
C SER A 135 -14.09 2.23 -1.38
N GLY A 136 -12.95 1.94 -2.03
CA GLY A 136 -12.25 2.86 -2.91
C GLY A 136 -13.08 3.27 -4.13
N ALA A 137 -13.82 2.33 -4.73
CA ALA A 137 -14.74 2.63 -5.83
C ALA A 137 -15.86 3.60 -5.43
N GLY A 138 -16.39 3.44 -4.21
CA GLY A 138 -17.38 4.37 -3.64
C GLY A 138 -16.80 5.76 -3.37
N LEU A 139 -15.52 5.83 -2.97
CA LEU A 139 -14.85 7.10 -2.73
C LEU A 139 -14.52 7.87 -4.00
N VAL A 140 -14.05 7.20 -5.06
CA VAL A 140 -13.78 7.86 -6.36
C VAL A 140 -15.04 8.52 -6.93
N THR A 141 -16.20 7.89 -6.75
CA THR A 141 -17.47 8.41 -7.24
C THR A 141 -18.06 9.51 -6.35
N SER A 142 -17.87 9.44 -5.04
CA SER A 142 -18.48 10.37 -4.08
C SER A 142 -17.58 11.53 -3.65
N ALA A 143 -16.25 11.42 -3.75
CA ALA A 143 -15.33 12.46 -3.30
C ALA A 143 -15.52 13.81 -4.03
N PRO A 144 -15.72 13.89 -5.37
CA PRO A 144 -15.90 15.18 -6.04
C PRO A 144 -17.03 16.04 -5.47
N THR A 145 -18.13 15.42 -5.03
CA THR A 145 -19.27 16.16 -4.45
C THR A 145 -19.00 16.62 -3.02
N LYS A 146 -18.13 15.92 -2.27
CA LYS A 146 -17.69 16.29 -0.91
C LYS A 146 -16.76 17.52 -0.89
N PHE A 147 -16.12 17.84 -2.02
CA PHE A 147 -15.13 18.92 -2.14
C PHE A 147 -15.60 20.07 -3.04
N LEU A 148 -16.90 20.36 -3.06
CA LEU A 148 -17.43 21.55 -3.74
C LEU A 148 -17.21 22.82 -2.91
N GLY A 149 -17.26 23.99 -3.56
CA GLY A 149 -17.13 25.29 -2.90
C GLY A 149 -15.71 25.58 -2.40
N PRO A 150 -15.53 26.18 -1.20
CA PRO A 150 -14.21 26.57 -0.68
C PRO A 150 -13.20 25.41 -0.52
N LYS A 151 -13.67 24.15 -0.51
CA LYS A 151 -12.84 22.94 -0.41
C LYS A 151 -12.35 22.43 -1.77
N ALA A 152 -12.79 23.02 -2.89
CA ALA A 152 -12.42 22.59 -4.24
C ALA A 152 -10.92 22.71 -4.54
N LEU A 153 -10.20 23.55 -3.79
CA LEU A 153 -8.76 23.75 -3.96
C LEU A 153 -7.94 22.48 -3.74
N VAL A 154 -8.41 21.54 -2.91
CA VAL A 154 -7.70 20.28 -2.65
C VAL A 154 -8.23 19.09 -3.46
N LEU A 155 -9.30 19.28 -4.25
CA LEU A 155 -9.90 18.21 -5.05
C LEU A 155 -8.89 17.51 -6.01
N PRO A 156 -7.97 18.23 -6.70
CA PRO A 156 -6.96 17.55 -7.53
C PRO A 156 -6.09 16.58 -6.72
N THR A 157 -5.64 17.00 -5.53
CA THR A 157 -4.86 16.16 -4.61
C THR A 157 -5.69 14.98 -4.12
N VAL A 158 -6.96 15.18 -3.76
CA VAL A 158 -7.87 14.09 -3.39
C VAL A 158 -7.94 13.03 -4.50
N THR A 159 -8.20 13.45 -5.73
CA THR A 159 -8.33 12.53 -6.87
C THR A 159 -7.04 11.76 -7.12
N GLU A 160 -5.89 12.44 -7.07
CA GLU A 160 -4.58 11.81 -7.22
C GLU A 160 -4.33 10.74 -6.14
N GLN A 161 -4.58 11.07 -4.87
CA GLN A 161 -4.32 10.15 -3.76
C GLN A 161 -5.28 8.95 -3.74
N LEU A 162 -6.55 9.14 -4.11
CA LEU A 162 -7.50 8.04 -4.27
C LEU A 162 -7.07 7.10 -5.40
N ASN A 163 -6.68 7.64 -6.56
CA ASN A 163 -6.24 6.82 -7.70
C ASN A 163 -4.97 6.04 -7.35
N LEU A 164 -3.99 6.70 -6.73
CA LEU A 164 -2.74 6.07 -6.29
C LEU A 164 -2.98 4.97 -5.24
N ALA A 165 -3.87 5.21 -4.27
CA ALA A 165 -4.25 4.22 -3.28
C ALA A 165 -4.91 2.98 -3.92
N ILE A 166 -5.78 3.17 -4.91
CA ILE A 166 -6.44 2.08 -5.65
C ILE A 166 -5.43 1.29 -6.49
N GLU A 167 -4.53 1.97 -7.19
CA GLU A 167 -3.46 1.31 -7.96
C GLU A 167 -2.61 0.42 -7.05
N ARG A 168 -2.19 0.94 -5.89
CA ARG A 168 -1.42 0.19 -4.88
C ARG A 168 -2.20 -1.00 -4.34
N LEU A 169 -3.51 -0.87 -4.08
CA LEU A 169 -4.37 -1.99 -3.68
C LEU A 169 -4.46 -3.07 -4.75
N ASN A 170 -4.56 -2.70 -6.03
CA ASN A 170 -4.60 -3.66 -7.13
C ASN A 170 -3.27 -4.43 -7.26
N ILE A 171 -2.13 -3.73 -7.13
CA ILE A 171 -0.81 -4.36 -7.09
C ILE A 171 -0.72 -5.32 -5.90
N ALA A 172 -1.17 -4.87 -4.72
CA ALA A 172 -1.18 -5.67 -3.51
C ALA A 172 -2.03 -6.95 -3.68
N GLN A 173 -3.22 -6.84 -4.29
CA GLN A 173 -4.09 -7.98 -4.56
C GLN A 173 -3.44 -9.00 -5.50
N GLY A 174 -2.75 -8.55 -6.55
CA GLY A 174 -2.00 -9.44 -7.44
C GLY A 174 -0.95 -10.23 -6.67
N LYS A 175 -0.11 -9.53 -5.90
CA LYS A 175 0.95 -10.14 -5.08
C LYS A 175 0.41 -11.07 -3.99
N LEU A 176 -0.71 -10.74 -3.35
CA LEU A 176 -1.38 -11.61 -2.39
C LEU A 176 -1.82 -12.93 -3.03
N THR A 177 -2.34 -12.85 -4.27
CA THR A 177 -2.72 -14.06 -5.03
C THR A 177 -1.51 -14.95 -5.29
N ASP A 178 -0.38 -14.36 -5.68
CA ASP A 178 0.87 -15.11 -5.92
C ASP A 178 1.45 -15.71 -4.61
N MET A 179 1.41 -14.96 -3.51
CA MET A 179 1.92 -15.41 -2.21
C MET A 179 1.05 -16.50 -1.58
N ALA A 180 -0.24 -16.59 -1.88
CA ALA A 180 -1.09 -17.67 -1.39
C ALA A 180 -0.55 -19.05 -1.80
N GLY A 181 0.07 -19.15 -2.98
CA GLY A 181 0.77 -20.37 -3.42
C GLY A 181 2.05 -20.68 -2.64
N SER A 182 2.68 -19.67 -2.03
CA SER A 182 3.89 -19.83 -1.20
C SER A 182 3.57 -20.26 0.24
N PHE A 183 2.39 -19.93 0.76
CA PHE A 183 1.94 -20.34 2.10
C PHE A 183 1.06 -21.60 2.11
N GLY A 184 0.43 -21.94 0.97
CA GLY A 184 -0.45 -23.11 0.80
C GLY A 184 0.26 -24.41 0.42
N GLY A 185 1.59 -24.43 0.35
CA GLY A 185 2.41 -25.58 -0.04
C GLY A 185 2.95 -26.42 1.12
N GLY A 186 2.25 -26.47 2.26
CA GLY A 186 2.53 -27.42 3.34
C GLY A 186 1.64 -28.65 3.19
N ASP A 187 2.23 -29.76 2.76
CA ASP A 187 1.76 -31.14 2.93
C ASP A 187 0.25 -31.40 2.75
N VAL A 188 -0.15 -31.68 1.51
CA VAL A 188 -1.08 -32.82 1.35
C VAL A 188 -0.23 -34.06 1.57
N GLU A 189 -0.11 -34.47 2.82
CA GLU A 189 0.24 -35.84 3.17
C GLU A 189 -0.72 -36.74 2.38
N GLN A 190 -0.22 -37.36 1.31
CA GLN A 190 -0.94 -38.43 0.63
C GLN A 190 -1.15 -39.51 1.69
N ALA A 191 -2.39 -39.64 2.16
CA ALA A 191 -2.79 -40.76 3.00
C ALA A 191 -2.32 -42.05 2.32
N PRO A 192 -1.61 -42.95 3.02
CA PRO A 192 -1.15 -44.19 2.41
C PRO A 192 -2.36 -44.97 1.91
N GLU A 193 -2.39 -45.21 0.60
CA GLU A 193 -3.35 -46.10 -0.04
C GLU A 193 -3.29 -47.43 0.70
N GLN A 194 -4.35 -47.73 1.45
CA GLN A 194 -4.53 -49.00 2.12
C GLN A 194 -4.56 -50.10 1.07
N ALA A 195 -3.45 -50.82 0.94
CA ALA A 195 -3.46 -52.18 0.40
C ALA A 195 -4.38 -53.01 1.30
N ASN A 196 -5.60 -53.25 0.82
CA ASN A 196 -6.53 -54.21 1.43
C ASN A 196 -6.40 -55.57 0.72
N PRO A 197 -6.63 -56.67 1.46
CA PRO A 197 -6.03 -58.00 1.24
C PRO A 197 -6.55 -58.80 0.04
#